data_AF-A0A962W9I6-F1
#
_entry.id   AF-A0A962W9I6-F1
#
_cell.length_a   1.000
_cell.length_b   1.000
_cell.length_c   1.000
_cell.angle_alpha   90.00
_cell.angle_beta   90.00
_cell.angle_gamma   90.00
#
_symmetry.space_group_name_H-M   'P 1'
#
loop_
_entity.id
_entity.type
_entity.pdbx_description
1 polymer ?
#
loop_
_entity_poly.entity_id
_entity_poly.type
_entity_poly.pdbx_seq_one_letter_code
_entity_poly.pdbx_strand_id
1 'polypeptide(L)'
;DVSDVDIPQTLVMGTTKGDWLMTPERQRAMQKDWAAAMDQAFAGYGRAAQGTGVLRIAAKVTRIAPGRPNAATIGGEMLSAGSRDVVEVFVEFRLYQQDSGALLAVIRDSRTMTSVAMSRTASIGYEIMFGSWAALLHTRVAGK
;
A
#
# COMPACT_ATOMS: atom_id res chain seq x y z
N ASP A 1 9.29 -1.65 -1.42
CA ASP A 1 9.68 -2.78 -2.28
C ASP A 1 8.49 -3.71 -2.48
N VAL A 2 8.32 -4.25 -3.69
CA VAL A 2 7.15 -5.07 -4.12
C VAL A 2 7.59 -6.32 -4.89
N SER A 3 8.90 -6.57 -5.04
CA SER A 3 9.42 -7.66 -5.88
C SER A 3 9.32 -9.06 -5.25
N ASP A 4 8.99 -9.14 -3.96
CA ASP A 4 8.96 -10.35 -3.15
C ASP A 4 7.59 -10.48 -2.48
N VAL A 5 6.56 -10.47 -3.31
CA VAL A 5 5.16 -10.59 -2.89
C VAL A 5 4.67 -11.96 -3.29
N ASP A 6 4.23 -12.74 -2.30
CA ASP A 6 3.47 -13.96 -2.56
C ASP A 6 2.12 -13.57 -3.16
N ILE A 7 1.90 -13.93 -4.43
CA ILE A 7 0.66 -13.72 -5.15
C ILE A 7 -0.04 -15.08 -5.28
N PRO A 8 -1.32 -15.20 -4.87
CA PRO A 8 -2.02 -16.49 -4.91
C PRO A 8 -2.13 -16.98 -6.34
N GLN A 9 -1.99 -18.29 -6.54
CA GLN A 9 -2.25 -18.96 -7.83
C GLN A 9 -3.75 -18.97 -8.19
N THR A 10 -4.62 -18.53 -7.29
CA THR A 10 -6.08 -18.54 -7.47
C THR A 10 -6.50 -17.49 -8.51
N LEU A 11 -7.12 -17.95 -9.59
CA LEU A 11 -7.73 -17.07 -10.59
C LEU A 11 -8.88 -16.31 -9.94
N VAL A 12 -8.77 -14.99 -9.96
CA VAL A 12 -9.82 -14.06 -9.57
C VAL A 12 -10.67 -13.76 -10.82
N MET A 13 -11.97 -14.02 -10.74
CA MET A 13 -12.92 -13.81 -11.83
C MET A 13 -12.91 -12.34 -12.28
N GLY A 14 -12.90 -12.11 -13.60
CA GLY A 14 -12.80 -10.76 -14.18
C GLY A 14 -11.38 -10.19 -14.25
N THR A 15 -10.36 -10.93 -13.82
CA THR A 15 -8.94 -10.59 -14.03
C THR A 15 -8.21 -11.70 -14.76
N THR A 16 -7.25 -11.33 -15.59
CA THR A 16 -6.32 -12.26 -16.24
C THR A 16 -5.05 -12.37 -15.41
N LYS A 17 -4.28 -13.45 -15.58
CA LYS A 17 -2.95 -13.59 -14.96
C LYS A 17 -2.03 -12.39 -15.26
N GLY A 18 -2.19 -11.77 -16.45
CA GLY A 18 -1.46 -10.56 -16.84
C GLY A 18 -1.79 -9.33 -15.99
N ASP A 19 -3.02 -9.23 -15.49
CA ASP A 19 -3.45 -8.12 -14.61
C ASP A 19 -2.80 -8.18 -13.22
N TRP A 20 -2.21 -9.32 -12.86
CA TRP A 20 -1.49 -9.52 -11.60
C TRP A 20 0.03 -9.44 -11.74
N LEU A 21 0.55 -9.34 -12.96
CA LEU A 21 1.99 -9.20 -13.16
C LEU A 21 2.45 -7.82 -12.66
N MET A 22 3.49 -7.83 -11.83
CA MET A 22 4.22 -6.63 -11.44
C MET A 22 5.22 -6.29 -12.55
N THR A 23 4.79 -5.49 -13.52
CA THR A 23 5.72 -4.97 -14.54
C THR A 23 6.53 -3.79 -13.98
N PRO A 24 7.71 -3.46 -14.57
CA PRO A 24 8.49 -2.31 -14.14
C PRO A 24 7.71 -0.98 -14.18
N GLU A 25 6.85 -0.80 -15.19
CA GLU A 25 6.01 0.40 -15.33
C GLU A 25 4.99 0.50 -14.20
N ARG A 26 4.36 -0.63 -13.85
CA ARG A 26 3.41 -0.70 -12.73
C ARG A 26 4.10 -0.40 -11.40
N GLN A 27 5.28 -0.96 -11.20
CA GLN A 27 6.08 -0.69 -10.00
C GLN A 27 6.40 0.80 -9.88
N ARG A 28 6.82 1.46 -10.98
CA ARG A 28 7.08 2.90 -10.99
C ARG A 28 5.82 3.73 -10.71
N ALA A 29 4.68 3.36 -11.29
CA ALA A 29 3.41 4.04 -11.04
C ALA A 29 3.02 3.94 -9.56
N MET A 30 3.04 2.73 -8.99
CA MET A 30 2.76 2.52 -7.57
C MET A 30 3.74 3.27 -6.65
N GLN A 31 5.03 3.32 -7.00
CA GLN A 31 6.01 4.11 -6.26
C GLN A 31 5.72 5.61 -6.33
N LYS A 32 5.28 6.12 -7.48
CA LYS A 32 4.89 7.52 -7.66
C LYS A 32 3.66 7.86 -6.81
N ASP A 33 2.64 7.02 -6.83
CA ASP A 33 1.40 7.25 -6.08
C ASP A 33 1.66 7.17 -4.56
N TRP A 34 2.51 6.21 -4.14
CA TRP A 34 2.98 6.14 -2.76
C TRP A 34 3.75 7.39 -2.33
N ALA A 35 4.66 7.89 -3.17
CA ALA A 35 5.40 9.12 -2.89
C ALA A 35 4.45 10.32 -2.76
N ALA A 36 3.44 10.45 -3.63
CA ALA A 36 2.44 11.51 -3.53
C ALA A 36 1.63 11.43 -2.22
N ALA A 37 1.20 10.24 -1.81
CA ALA A 37 0.48 10.05 -0.55
C ALA A 37 1.33 10.42 0.68
N MET A 38 2.61 10.01 0.70
CA MET A 38 3.55 10.38 1.75
C MET A 38 3.81 11.89 1.78
N ASP A 39 3.99 12.50 0.61
CA ASP A 39 4.22 13.93 0.47
C ASP A 39 3.04 14.74 1.02
N GLN A 40 1.81 14.31 0.75
CA GLN A 40 0.60 14.92 1.29
C GLN A 40 0.48 14.73 2.80
N ALA A 41 0.67 13.50 3.29
CA ALA A 41 0.51 13.20 4.72
C ALA A 41 1.56 13.89 5.59
N PHE A 42 2.77 14.06 5.09
CA PHE A 42 3.90 14.66 5.81
C PHE A 42 4.24 16.08 5.32
N ALA A 43 3.33 16.77 4.63
CA ALA A 43 3.57 18.11 4.06
C ALA A 43 4.04 19.15 5.08
N GLY A 44 3.67 19.00 6.36
CA GLY A 44 4.08 19.89 7.46
C GLY A 44 5.45 19.59 8.06
N TYR A 45 6.17 18.56 7.60
CA TYR A 45 7.47 18.16 8.14
C TYR A 45 8.62 18.65 7.24
N GLY A 46 9.71 19.10 7.86
CA GLY A 46 10.96 19.39 7.15
C GLY A 46 11.56 18.12 6.55
N ARG A 47 11.87 18.14 5.25
CA ARG A 47 12.59 17.03 4.59
C ARG A 47 14.08 17.21 4.76
N ALA A 48 14.76 16.15 5.19
CA ALA A 48 16.21 16.11 5.30
C ALA A 48 16.72 14.73 4.85
N ALA A 49 17.83 14.71 4.12
CA ALA A 49 18.45 13.46 3.67
C ALA A 49 19.33 12.83 4.75
N GLN A 50 19.85 13.63 5.69
CA GLN A 50 20.81 13.24 6.70
C GLN A 50 20.68 14.14 7.94
N GLY A 51 21.20 13.67 9.08
CA GLY A 51 21.28 14.42 10.33
C GLY A 51 20.54 13.75 11.48
N THR A 52 20.85 14.21 12.69
CA THR A 52 20.20 13.75 13.93
C THR A 52 18.73 14.20 13.95
N GLY A 53 17.85 13.30 14.38
CA GLY A 53 16.40 13.55 14.38
C GLY A 53 15.72 13.34 13.01
N VAL A 54 16.44 12.92 11.98
CA VAL A 54 15.85 12.53 10.70
C VAL A 54 15.34 11.09 10.78
N LEU A 55 14.08 10.90 10.40
CA LEU A 55 13.42 9.60 10.35
C LEU A 55 13.47 9.07 8.91
N ARG A 56 13.93 7.83 8.74
CA ARG A 56 13.82 7.12 7.46
C ARG A 56 12.72 6.06 7.53
N ILE A 57 11.81 6.13 6.59
CA ILE A 57 10.67 5.22 6.48
C ILE A 57 10.89 4.29 5.30
N ALA A 58 10.89 2.98 5.54
CA ALA A 58 10.87 1.97 4.48
C ALA A 58 9.50 1.28 4.46
N ALA A 59 8.94 1.08 3.26
CA ALA A 59 7.67 0.40 3.04
C ALA A 59 7.87 -0.82 2.13
N LYS A 60 7.30 -1.97 2.50
CA LYS A 60 7.29 -3.20 1.69
C LYS A 60 5.89 -3.80 1.70
N VAL A 61 5.32 -4.07 0.52
CA VAL A 61 4.17 -4.98 0.43
C VAL A 61 4.72 -6.38 0.65
N THR A 62 4.17 -7.11 1.62
CA THR A 62 4.71 -8.40 2.05
C THR A 62 3.91 -9.58 1.52
N ARG A 63 2.63 -9.38 1.22
CA ARG A 63 1.73 -10.44 0.76
C ARG A 63 0.52 -9.86 0.06
N ILE A 64 0.02 -10.56 -0.95
CA ILE A 64 -1.32 -10.37 -1.49
C ILE A 64 -2.04 -11.72 -1.33
N ALA A 65 -3.24 -11.74 -0.78
CA ALA A 65 -3.99 -12.97 -0.55
C ALA A 65 -5.47 -12.79 -0.95
N PRO A 66 -6.21 -13.87 -1.22
CA PRO A 66 -7.66 -13.77 -1.32
C PRO A 66 -8.21 -13.28 0.02
N GLY A 67 -9.02 -12.23 -0.01
CA GLY A 67 -9.62 -11.61 1.16
C GLY A 67 -11.11 -11.91 1.29
N ARG A 68 -11.72 -11.43 2.38
CA ARG A 68 -13.19 -11.40 2.52
C ARG A 68 -13.68 -9.96 2.43
N PRO A 69 -14.71 -9.67 1.62
CA PRO A 69 -15.30 -8.34 1.58
C PRO A 69 -15.81 -7.93 2.97
N ASN A 70 -15.46 -6.72 3.37
CA ASN A 70 -15.93 -6.05 4.58
C ASN A 70 -16.36 -4.59 4.27
N ALA A 71 -16.92 -3.89 5.25
CA ALA A 71 -17.41 -2.52 5.09
C ALA A 71 -16.33 -1.50 4.68
N ALA A 72 -15.04 -1.81 4.91
CA ALA A 72 -13.91 -0.98 4.53
C ALA A 72 -13.24 -1.43 3.22
N THR A 73 -13.90 -2.30 2.43
CA THR A 73 -13.34 -2.78 1.15
C THR A 73 -13.28 -1.65 0.14
N ILE A 74 -12.07 -1.34 -0.31
CA ILE A 74 -11.83 -0.32 -1.34
C ILE A 74 -12.43 -0.79 -2.66
N GLY A 75 -13.21 0.09 -3.33
CA GLY A 75 -13.93 -0.23 -4.55
C GLY A 75 -15.21 -1.04 -4.36
N GLY A 76 -15.73 -1.14 -3.12
CA GLY A 76 -16.94 -1.91 -2.79
C GLY A 76 -18.27 -1.24 -3.15
N GLU A 77 -18.29 0.06 -3.44
CA GLU A 77 -19.52 0.83 -3.66
C GLU A 77 -20.24 0.53 -5.00
N MET A 78 -19.59 -0.20 -5.91
CA MET A 78 -20.06 -0.39 -7.29
C MET A 78 -20.47 -1.83 -7.68
N LEU A 79 -20.54 -2.79 -6.75
CA LEU A 79 -20.69 -4.20 -7.14
C LEU A 79 -22.02 -4.83 -6.68
N SER A 80 -22.97 -4.87 -7.61
CA SER A 80 -24.19 -5.68 -7.56
C SER A 80 -23.84 -7.17 -7.49
N ALA A 81 -24.16 -7.83 -6.37
CA ALA A 81 -24.39 -9.27 -6.09
C ALA A 81 -23.61 -10.43 -6.77
N GLY A 82 -22.85 -10.26 -7.85
CA GLY A 82 -22.19 -11.32 -8.60
C GLY A 82 -20.66 -11.16 -8.60
N SER A 83 -19.97 -12.06 -7.93
CA SER A 83 -18.51 -12.16 -7.79
C SER A 83 -17.82 -11.03 -7.01
N ARG A 84 -17.67 -11.23 -5.69
CA ARG A 84 -16.86 -10.36 -4.82
C ARG A 84 -15.45 -10.90 -4.71
N ASP A 85 -14.73 -10.94 -5.82
CA ASP A 85 -13.32 -11.27 -5.73
C ASP A 85 -12.56 -10.11 -5.13
N VAL A 86 -12.11 -10.36 -3.92
CA VAL A 86 -11.47 -9.40 -3.05
C VAL A 86 -10.11 -9.94 -2.71
N VAL A 87 -9.14 -9.04 -2.67
CA VAL A 87 -7.79 -9.33 -2.25
C VAL A 87 -7.46 -8.50 -1.02
N GLU A 88 -6.67 -9.11 -0.16
CA GLU A 88 -6.09 -8.47 1.00
C GLU A 88 -4.60 -8.22 0.73
N VAL A 89 -4.21 -6.96 0.79
CA VAL A 89 -2.85 -6.49 0.55
C VAL A 89 -2.21 -6.17 1.89
N PHE A 90 -1.13 -6.86 2.21
CA PHE A 90 -0.40 -6.70 3.47
C PHE A 90 0.83 -5.83 3.25
N VAL A 91 1.06 -4.90 4.17
CA VAL A 91 2.20 -3.99 4.14
C VAL A 91 2.96 -4.03 5.47
N GLU A 92 4.27 -3.85 5.37
CA GLU A 92 5.14 -3.59 6.50
C GLU A 92 5.87 -2.26 6.29
N PHE A 93 5.81 -1.42 7.32
CA PHE A 93 6.58 -0.21 7.43
C PHE A 93 7.65 -0.37 8.51
N ARG A 94 8.86 0.05 8.21
CA ARG A 94 9.98 0.07 9.14
C ARG A 94 10.46 1.50 9.31
N LEU A 95 10.50 1.94 10.56
CA LEU A 95 10.94 3.27 10.95
C LEU A 95 12.38 3.17 11.47
N TYR A 96 13.28 3.95 10.87
CA TYR A 96 14.69 3.97 11.24
C TYR A 96 15.13 5.36 11.66
N GLN A 97 16.02 5.43 12.62
CA GLN A 97 16.82 6.64 12.85
C GLN A 97 17.85 6.75 11.73
N GLN A 98 17.92 7.89 11.05
CA GLN A 98 18.72 8.02 9.82
C GLN A 98 20.24 8.04 10.07
N ASP A 99 20.68 8.60 11.19
CA ASP A 99 22.10 8.72 11.54
C ASP A 99 22.74 7.39 11.97
N SER A 100 22.06 6.64 12.83
CA SER A 100 22.55 5.38 13.38
C SER A 100 22.09 4.15 12.58
N GLY A 101 21.06 4.29 11.74
CA GLY A 101 20.38 3.18 11.10
C GLY A 101 19.57 2.31 12.06
N ALA A 102 19.42 2.71 13.32
CA ALA A 102 18.70 1.94 14.32
C ALA A 102 17.21 1.78 13.93
N LEU A 103 16.69 0.56 14.02
CA LEU A 103 15.27 0.29 13.84
C LEU A 103 14.50 0.75 15.08
N LEU A 104 13.60 1.71 14.90
CA LEU A 104 12.78 2.29 15.96
C LEU A 104 11.45 1.57 16.11
N ALA A 105 10.82 1.21 14.99
CA ALA A 105 9.52 0.53 15.00
C ALA A 105 9.27 -0.26 13.73
N VAL A 106 8.39 -1.25 13.85
CA VAL A 106 7.78 -1.99 12.74
C VAL A 106 6.27 -1.87 12.85
N ILE A 107 5.61 -1.37 11.80
CA ILE A 107 4.16 -1.23 11.72
C ILE A 107 3.68 -2.15 10.60
N ARG A 108 2.69 -2.99 10.88
CA ARG A 108 2.08 -3.88 9.90
C ARG A 108 0.61 -3.54 9.78
N ASP A 109 0.10 -3.53 8.56
CA ASP A 109 -1.31 -3.29 8.28
C ASP A 109 -1.73 -4.12 7.05
N SER A 110 -3.03 -4.30 6.87
CA SER A 110 -3.60 -4.88 5.67
C SER A 110 -4.80 -4.09 5.19
N ARG A 111 -5.03 -4.10 3.87
CA ARG A 111 -6.19 -3.46 3.25
C ARG A 111 -6.86 -4.40 2.29
N THR A 112 -8.18 -4.37 2.33
CA THR A 112 -9.05 -5.19 1.52
C THR A 112 -9.52 -4.37 0.32
N MET A 113 -9.36 -4.90 -0.89
CA MET A 113 -9.71 -4.21 -2.13
C MET A 113 -10.36 -5.18 -3.12
N THR A 114 -11.30 -4.69 -3.93
CA THR A 114 -11.82 -5.48 -5.05
C THR A 114 -10.71 -5.70 -6.08
N SER A 115 -10.70 -6.87 -6.72
CA SER A 115 -9.72 -7.20 -7.75
C SER A 115 -9.72 -6.22 -8.93
N VAL A 116 -10.91 -5.71 -9.28
CA VAL A 116 -11.09 -4.67 -10.31
C VAL A 116 -10.41 -3.37 -9.88
N ALA A 117 -10.49 -2.99 -8.60
CA ALA A 117 -9.80 -1.82 -8.07
C ALA A 117 -8.26 -1.99 -8.01
N MET A 118 -7.73 -3.20 -8.14
CA MET A 118 -6.30 -3.46 -8.38
C MET A 118 -5.90 -3.40 -9.87
N SER A 119 -6.86 -3.44 -10.79
CA SER A 119 -6.59 -3.58 -12.23
C SER A 119 -6.14 -2.28 -12.90
N ARG A 120 -5.63 -2.39 -14.13
CA ARG A 120 -5.04 -1.31 -14.95
C ARG A 120 -5.90 -0.04 -15.10
N THR A 121 -7.22 -0.13 -14.93
CA THR A 121 -8.14 1.00 -15.09
C THR A 121 -8.47 1.73 -13.78
N ALA A 122 -7.93 1.28 -12.63
CA ALA A 122 -8.33 1.75 -11.31
C ALA A 122 -7.16 2.28 -10.46
N SER A 123 -6.43 3.31 -10.94
CA SER A 123 -5.41 4.01 -10.15
C SER A 123 -5.94 4.49 -8.79
N ILE A 124 -7.22 4.89 -8.77
CA ILE A 124 -7.95 5.36 -7.59
C ILE A 124 -7.92 4.35 -6.43
N GLY A 125 -7.94 3.04 -6.70
CA GLY A 125 -7.89 2.03 -5.64
C GLY A 125 -6.57 2.07 -4.87
N TYR A 126 -5.46 2.18 -5.60
CA TYR A 126 -4.13 2.35 -5.02
C TYR A 126 -3.97 3.69 -4.33
N GLU A 127 -4.48 4.78 -4.93
CA GLU A 127 -4.45 6.12 -4.33
C GLU A 127 -5.16 6.14 -2.96
N ILE A 128 -6.36 5.56 -2.86
CA ILE A 128 -7.11 5.46 -1.60
C ILE A 128 -6.34 4.61 -0.57
N MET A 129 -5.81 3.46 -0.99
CA MET A 129 -5.05 2.56 -0.11
C MET A 129 -3.78 3.23 0.43
N PHE A 130 -3.00 3.85 -0.45
CA PHE A 130 -1.78 4.56 -0.09
C PHE A 130 -2.05 5.79 0.76
N GLY A 131 -3.11 6.56 0.46
CA GLY A 131 -3.54 7.66 1.31
C GLY A 131 -3.90 7.20 2.73
N SER A 132 -4.64 6.10 2.84
CA SER A 132 -5.00 5.50 4.15
C SER A 132 -3.76 5.05 4.94
N TRP A 133 -2.81 4.39 4.29
CA TRP A 133 -1.56 3.98 4.94
C TRP A 133 -0.64 5.14 5.30
N ALA A 134 -0.52 6.15 4.44
CA ALA A 134 0.26 7.34 4.73
C ALA A 134 -0.33 8.11 5.93
N ALA A 135 -1.66 8.20 6.03
CA ALA A 135 -2.34 8.78 7.19
C ALA A 135 -2.09 7.96 8.46
N LEU A 136 -2.18 6.62 8.40
CA LEU A 136 -1.85 5.74 9.53
C LEU A 136 -0.41 5.97 10.01
N LEU A 137 0.55 6.01 9.09
CA LEU A 137 1.95 6.28 9.42
C LEU A 137 2.13 7.65 10.05
N HIS A 138 1.50 8.68 9.48
CA HIS A 138 1.56 10.03 10.02
C HIS A 138 1.04 10.07 11.47
N THR A 139 -0.11 9.46 11.74
CA THR A 139 -0.68 9.33 13.10
C THR A 139 0.31 8.67 14.06
N ARG A 140 0.94 7.55 13.64
CA ARG A 140 1.93 6.83 14.45
C ARG A 140 3.20 7.62 14.71
N VAL A 141 3.68 8.39 13.73
CA VAL A 141 4.88 9.23 13.86
C VAL A 141 4.60 10.48 14.68
N ALA A 142 3.42 11.09 14.51
CA ALA A 142 3.01 12.29 15.24
C ALA A 142 2.59 12.01 16.70
N GLY A 143 2.34 10.74 17.05
CA GLY A 143 1.87 10.33 18.37
C GLY A 143 0.45 10.80 18.70
N LYS A 144 -0.38 11.02 17.67
CA LYS A 144 -1.78 11.45 17.79
C LYS A 144 -2.75 10.30 17.53
#